data_AF-A0A850HMC2-F1
#
_entry.id   AF-A0A850HMC2-F1
#
_cell.length_a   1.000
_cell.length_b   1.000
_cell.length_c   1.000
_cell.angle_alpha   90.00
_cell.angle_beta   90.00
_cell.angle_gamma   90.00
#
_symmetry.space_group_name_H-M   'P 1'
#
loop_
_entity.id
_entity.type
_entity.pdbx_description
1 polymer ?
#
loop_
_entity_poly.entity_id
_entity_poly.type
_entity_poly.pdbx_seq_one_letter_code
_entity_poly.pdbx_strand_id
1 'polypeptide(L)'
;MQPRLDEPTRRALIDDQRNWVKSQTEVYPEFLHPAWEKQTSQVHDTVGARDHVDGLQRERLALLEGFDDKRNGLTGIWLAYNAVIKVTADSGGTLSATGWKWDQGDWKAGCDYDMTGKIVAGVFRSDERRKNPDTLERDHAMLIVNRQDDVFAKKRTGKDGAEDSADEAKCRRRLDISSTARLFPARPSPDIDKFKGAIR
;
A
#
# COMPACT_ATOMS: atom_id res chain seq x y z
N MET A 1 12.63 19.25 15.73
CA MET A 1 11.26 19.32 16.27
C MET A 1 10.39 18.45 15.40
N GLN A 2 9.77 17.39 15.93
CA GLN A 2 8.72 16.68 15.20
C GLN A 2 7.60 17.69 14.90
N PRO A 3 7.08 17.76 13.65
CA PRO A 3 5.89 18.55 13.38
C PRO A 3 4.80 18.13 14.36
N ARG A 4 4.06 19.09 14.93
CA ARG A 4 2.88 18.76 15.73
C ARG A 4 1.79 18.29 14.78
N LEU A 5 1.86 17.02 14.39
CA LEU A 5 0.81 16.33 13.68
C LEU A 5 -0.49 16.44 14.50
N ASP A 6 -1.61 16.56 13.79
CA ASP A 6 -2.91 16.44 14.42
C ASP A 6 -3.08 15.05 15.07
N GLU A 7 -3.95 14.98 16.08
CA GLU A 7 -4.12 13.76 16.88
C GLU A 7 -4.49 12.53 16.03
N PRO A 8 -5.44 12.60 15.08
CA PRO A 8 -5.74 11.49 14.17
C PRO A 8 -4.53 11.01 13.36
N THR A 9 -3.81 11.92 12.69
CA THR A 9 -2.62 11.56 11.91
C THR A 9 -1.55 10.93 12.79
N ARG A 10 -1.28 11.50 13.97
CA ARG A 10 -0.28 10.97 14.90
C ARG A 10 -0.61 9.55 15.35
N ARG A 11 -1.87 9.29 15.71
CA ARG A 11 -2.31 7.96 16.14
C ARG A 11 -2.17 6.94 15.03
N ALA A 12 -2.63 7.28 13.83
CA ALA A 12 -2.49 6.40 12.67
C ALA A 12 -1.02 6.07 12.38
N LEU A 13 -0.11 7.06 12.46
CA LEU A 13 1.32 6.84 12.22
C LEU A 13 1.96 5.93 13.30
N ILE A 14 1.52 6.05 14.55
CA ILE A 14 1.96 5.15 15.64
C ILE A 14 1.49 3.73 15.39
N ASP A 15 0.24 3.53 14.99
CA ASP A 15 -0.30 2.20 14.73
C ASP A 15 0.36 1.56 13.49
N ASP A 16 0.61 2.35 12.46
CA ASP A 16 1.40 1.95 11.29
C ASP A 16 2.85 1.57 11.69
N GLN A 17 3.51 2.32 12.59
CA GLN A 17 4.82 1.96 13.13
C GLN A 17 4.79 0.63 13.91
N ARG A 18 3.75 0.41 14.73
CA ARG A 18 3.61 -0.85 15.48
C ARG A 18 3.44 -2.04 14.55
N ASN A 19 2.63 -1.89 13.50
CA ASN A 19 2.45 -2.93 12.50
C ASN A 19 3.74 -3.19 11.71
N TRP A 20 4.49 -2.14 11.36
CA TRP A 20 5.81 -2.28 10.73
C TRP A 20 6.77 -3.08 11.61
N VAL A 21 6.87 -2.76 12.92
CA VAL A 21 7.73 -3.50 13.85
C VAL A 21 7.27 -4.96 13.97
N LYS A 22 5.95 -5.19 14.04
CA LYS A 22 5.39 -6.54 14.12
C LYS A 22 5.72 -7.36 12.89
N SER A 23 5.64 -6.79 11.68
CA SER A 23 5.94 -7.54 10.46
C SER A 23 7.42 -7.86 10.31
N GLN A 24 8.34 -7.06 10.86
CA GLN A 24 9.78 -7.33 10.76
C GLN A 24 10.18 -8.69 11.37
N THR A 25 9.36 -9.29 12.27
CA THR A 25 9.66 -10.60 12.84
C THR A 25 9.54 -11.74 11.83
N GLU A 26 8.70 -11.57 10.80
CA GLU A 26 8.41 -12.59 9.79
C GLU A 26 9.19 -12.36 8.49
N VAL A 27 9.62 -11.13 8.22
CA VAL A 27 10.32 -10.78 6.99
C VAL A 27 11.64 -11.54 6.84
N TYR A 28 12.52 -11.53 7.85
CA TYR A 28 13.81 -12.20 7.70
C TYR A 28 13.64 -13.71 7.42
N PRO A 29 12.82 -14.47 8.18
CA PRO A 29 12.54 -15.87 7.88
C PRO A 29 11.94 -16.12 6.48
N GLU A 30 10.97 -15.31 6.04
CA GLU A 30 10.33 -15.47 4.73
C GLU A 30 11.35 -15.38 3.59
N PHE A 31 12.28 -14.43 3.68
CA PHE A 31 13.27 -14.20 2.64
C PHE A 31 14.51 -15.10 2.77
N LEU A 32 14.62 -15.96 3.81
CA LEU A 32 15.61 -17.04 3.81
C LEU A 32 15.29 -18.11 2.76
N HIS A 33 13.99 -18.29 2.47
CA HIS A 33 13.48 -19.26 1.50
C HIS A 33 12.43 -18.61 0.59
N PRO A 34 12.84 -17.63 -0.22
CA PRO A 34 11.87 -16.85 -0.98
C PRO A 34 11.16 -17.75 -1.99
N ALA A 35 9.85 -17.56 -2.12
CA ALA A 35 9.00 -18.49 -2.86
C ALA A 35 9.26 -18.60 -4.37
N TRP A 36 10.01 -17.66 -4.95
CA TRP A 36 10.47 -17.73 -6.34
C TRP A 36 11.72 -18.60 -6.51
N GLU A 37 12.48 -18.84 -5.45
CA GLU A 37 13.74 -19.58 -5.50
C GLU A 37 13.50 -21.08 -5.22
N LYS A 38 12.89 -21.74 -6.21
CA LYS A 38 12.43 -23.14 -6.09
C LYS A 38 13.54 -24.18 -6.24
N GLN A 39 14.65 -23.82 -6.87
CA GLN A 39 15.72 -24.76 -7.23
C GLN A 39 16.80 -24.91 -6.15
N THR A 40 16.94 -23.90 -5.29
CA THR A 40 17.96 -23.85 -4.24
C THR A 40 17.38 -23.69 -2.84
N SER A 41 16.11 -24.06 -2.64
CA SER A 41 15.39 -23.89 -1.36
C SER A 41 16.03 -24.60 -0.16
N GLN A 42 16.92 -25.57 -0.40
CA GLN A 42 17.75 -26.22 0.62
C GLN A 42 18.90 -25.35 1.15
N VAL A 43 19.15 -24.17 0.56
CA VAL A 43 20.17 -23.20 0.99
C VAL A 43 19.46 -21.91 1.39
N HIS A 44 19.86 -21.35 2.54
CA HIS A 44 19.35 -20.06 2.98
C HIS A 44 19.89 -18.92 2.11
N ASP A 45 19.00 -18.09 1.54
CA ASP A 45 19.38 -16.83 0.89
C ASP A 45 19.65 -15.73 1.92
N THR A 46 20.69 -15.95 2.75
CA THR A 46 20.99 -15.05 3.88
C THR A 46 21.36 -13.63 3.46
N VAL A 47 21.93 -13.46 2.26
CA VAL A 47 22.29 -12.13 1.73
C VAL A 47 21.02 -11.43 1.25
N GLY A 48 20.19 -12.09 0.42
CA GLY A 48 18.92 -11.54 -0.03
C GLY A 48 17.99 -11.16 1.13
N ALA A 49 17.90 -12.03 2.14
CA ALA A 49 17.11 -11.75 3.34
C ALA A 49 17.59 -10.52 4.13
N ARG A 50 18.91 -10.32 4.24
CA ARG A 50 19.49 -9.14 4.90
C ARG A 50 19.24 -7.87 4.10
N ASP A 51 19.50 -7.92 2.80
CA ASP A 51 19.33 -6.78 1.89
C ASP A 51 17.86 -6.34 1.84
N HIS A 52 16.92 -7.29 1.95
CA HIS A 52 15.50 -6.99 2.00
C HIS A 52 15.10 -6.26 3.29
N VAL A 53 15.48 -6.77 4.46
CA VAL A 53 15.22 -6.10 5.76
C VAL A 53 15.85 -4.70 5.79
N ASP A 54 17.08 -4.57 5.32
CA ASP A 54 17.80 -3.29 5.22
C ASP A 54 17.09 -2.31 4.25
N GLY A 55 16.55 -2.81 3.14
CA GLY A 55 15.66 -2.05 2.25
C GLY A 55 14.42 -1.51 2.96
N LEU A 56 13.69 -2.36 3.68
CA LEU A 56 12.50 -1.94 4.44
C LEU A 56 12.81 -0.93 5.54
N GLN A 57 13.98 -1.05 6.18
CA GLN A 57 14.44 -0.09 7.18
C GLN A 57 14.75 1.27 6.56
N ARG A 58 15.44 1.31 5.42
CA ARG A 58 15.70 2.56 4.68
C ARG A 58 14.41 3.23 4.21
N GLU A 59 13.48 2.46 3.65
CA GLU A 59 12.16 2.97 3.28
C GLU A 59 11.43 3.58 4.47
N ARG A 60 11.50 2.92 5.64
CA ARG A 60 10.85 3.41 6.86
C ARG A 60 11.46 4.73 7.33
N LEU A 61 12.79 4.83 7.31
CA LEU A 61 13.50 6.07 7.65
C LEU A 61 13.13 7.18 6.67
N ALA A 62 13.12 6.90 5.37
CA ALA A 62 12.73 7.85 4.34
C ALA A 62 11.30 8.38 4.52
N LEU A 63 10.35 7.54 4.97
CA LEU A 63 9.00 7.99 5.34
C LEU A 63 9.02 8.98 6.51
N LEU A 64 9.74 8.63 7.59
CA LEU A 64 9.72 9.39 8.84
C LEU A 64 10.48 10.71 8.72
N GLU A 65 11.63 10.71 8.05
CA GLU A 65 12.44 11.90 7.79
C GLU A 65 11.84 12.77 6.68
N GLY A 66 11.25 12.13 5.68
CA GLY A 66 10.60 12.76 4.54
C GLY A 66 9.10 13.01 4.70
N PHE A 67 8.55 12.90 5.93
CA PHE A 67 7.13 13.08 6.18
C PHE A 67 6.68 14.49 5.74
N ASP A 68 5.77 14.55 4.79
CA ASP A 68 5.33 15.79 4.14
C ASP A 68 3.96 16.24 4.68
N ASP A 69 3.95 16.69 5.94
CA ASP A 69 2.76 17.12 6.68
C ASP A 69 2.03 18.32 6.04
N LYS A 70 2.73 19.08 5.19
CA LYS A 70 2.20 20.24 4.47
C LYS A 70 1.63 19.88 3.10
N ARG A 71 1.65 18.61 2.69
CA ARG A 71 1.14 18.21 1.37
C ARG A 71 -0.32 18.57 1.21
N ASN A 72 -0.59 19.34 0.17
CA ASN A 72 -1.94 19.63 -0.30
C ASN A 72 -2.25 18.81 -1.56
N GLY A 73 -3.46 18.25 -1.65
CA GLY A 73 -3.88 17.44 -2.79
C GLY A 73 -3.40 15.98 -2.73
N LEU A 74 -3.59 15.26 -3.84
CA LEU A 74 -3.31 13.82 -3.96
C LEU A 74 -1.96 13.51 -4.60
N THR A 75 -1.43 14.40 -5.44
CA THR A 75 -0.19 14.16 -6.19
C THR A 75 1.02 13.95 -5.28
N GLY A 76 1.86 12.97 -5.61
CA GLY A 76 3.05 12.61 -4.85
C GLY A 76 3.04 11.14 -4.42
N ILE A 77 4.01 10.80 -3.58
CA ILE A 77 4.21 9.43 -3.09
C ILE A 77 3.59 9.28 -1.71
N TRP A 78 2.81 8.23 -1.55
CA TRP A 78 2.16 7.86 -0.31
C TRP A 78 2.65 6.50 0.10
N LEU A 79 3.00 6.38 1.38
CA LEU A 79 3.70 5.21 1.90
C LEU A 79 3.12 4.82 3.25
N ALA A 80 2.89 3.53 3.44
CA ALA A 80 2.55 2.87 4.69
C ALA A 80 3.52 1.71 4.90
N TYR A 81 3.43 0.99 6.02
CA TYR A 81 4.26 -0.19 6.23
C TYR A 81 4.01 -1.26 5.14
N ASN A 82 2.76 -1.48 4.72
CA ASN A 82 2.37 -2.54 3.78
C ASN A 82 1.89 -2.04 2.41
N ALA A 83 1.99 -0.74 2.12
CA ALA A 83 1.49 -0.19 0.88
C ALA A 83 2.32 1.00 0.40
N VAL A 84 2.39 1.17 -0.91
CA VAL A 84 2.95 2.35 -1.56
C VAL A 84 2.09 2.71 -2.77
N ILE A 85 1.82 3.99 -2.97
CA ILE A 85 1.13 4.49 -4.16
C ILE A 85 1.70 5.84 -4.58
N LYS A 86 1.95 5.99 -5.88
CA LYS A 86 2.36 7.23 -6.52
C LYS A 86 1.19 7.78 -7.31
N VAL A 87 0.80 9.01 -7.00
CA VAL A 87 -0.25 9.73 -7.72
C VAL A 87 0.40 10.82 -8.58
N THR A 88 0.09 10.83 -9.87
CA THR A 88 0.51 11.86 -10.84
C THR A 88 -0.70 12.53 -11.46
N ALA A 89 -0.54 13.77 -11.91
CA ALA A 89 -1.57 14.50 -12.66
C ALA A 89 -1.04 14.82 -14.07
N ASP A 90 -1.85 14.63 -15.09
CA ASP A 90 -1.56 15.11 -16.44
C ASP A 90 -1.98 16.59 -16.61
N SER A 91 -1.65 17.18 -17.77
CA SER A 91 -2.04 18.56 -18.09
C SER A 91 -3.55 18.76 -18.25
N GLY A 92 -4.32 17.68 -18.44
CA GLY A 92 -5.78 17.68 -18.54
C GLY A 92 -6.48 17.50 -17.18
N GLY A 93 -5.74 17.41 -16.09
CA GLY A 93 -6.26 17.19 -14.74
C GLY A 93 -6.69 15.74 -14.46
N THR A 94 -6.35 14.80 -15.33
CA THR A 94 -6.50 13.36 -15.06
C THR A 94 -5.43 12.95 -14.04
N LEU A 95 -5.86 12.23 -13.02
CA LEU A 95 -5.00 11.62 -12.04
C LEU A 95 -4.76 10.16 -12.40
N SER A 96 -3.50 9.74 -12.35
CA SER A 96 -3.08 8.34 -12.39
C SER A 96 -2.48 7.98 -11.05
N ALA A 97 -2.89 6.86 -10.47
CA ALA A 97 -2.35 6.37 -9.22
C ALA A 97 -1.89 4.92 -9.38
N THR A 98 -0.57 4.70 -9.27
CA THR A 98 0.05 3.39 -9.46
C THR A 98 0.84 2.99 -8.22
N GLY A 99 0.77 1.71 -7.88
CA GLY A 99 1.40 1.20 -6.67
C GLY A 99 0.86 -0.16 -6.30
N TRP A 100 0.95 -0.50 -5.03
CA TRP A 100 0.51 -1.78 -4.53
C TRP A 100 0.35 -1.77 -3.00
N LYS A 101 -0.33 -2.79 -2.51
CA LYS A 101 -0.39 -3.20 -1.11
C LYS A 101 -0.01 -4.67 -1.01
N TRP A 102 0.95 -4.98 -0.16
CA TRP A 102 1.40 -6.35 0.14
C TRP A 102 1.48 -6.52 1.64
N ASP A 103 0.86 -7.56 2.18
CA ASP A 103 1.15 -7.96 3.54
C ASP A 103 2.63 -8.38 3.61
N GLN A 104 3.37 -7.73 4.52
CA GLN A 104 4.81 -7.94 4.60
C GLN A 104 5.12 -9.40 4.94
N GLY A 105 5.92 -10.07 4.11
CA GLY A 105 6.23 -11.49 4.26
C GLY A 105 5.16 -12.45 3.71
N ASP A 106 4.14 -11.98 2.98
CA ASP A 106 3.22 -12.86 2.24
C ASP A 106 3.21 -12.49 0.75
N TRP A 107 3.96 -13.27 -0.05
CA TRP A 107 4.10 -13.09 -1.49
C TRP A 107 2.85 -13.41 -2.32
N LYS A 108 1.79 -13.94 -1.70
CA LYS A 108 0.49 -14.22 -2.33
C LYS A 108 -0.59 -13.23 -1.92
N ALA A 109 -0.43 -12.48 -0.83
CA ALA A 109 -1.41 -11.53 -0.30
C ALA A 109 -1.16 -10.09 -0.76
N GLY A 110 -1.39 -9.84 -2.06
CA GLY A 110 -1.16 -8.52 -2.66
C GLY A 110 -2.29 -7.99 -3.51
N CYS A 111 -2.36 -6.66 -3.58
CA CYS A 111 -3.27 -5.89 -4.42
C CYS A 111 -2.44 -4.87 -5.19
N ASP A 112 -2.50 -4.91 -6.51
CA ASP A 112 -1.90 -3.88 -7.35
C ASP A 112 -2.87 -2.69 -7.46
N TYR A 113 -2.34 -1.49 -7.37
CA TYR A 113 -3.06 -0.26 -7.66
C TYR A 113 -2.67 0.21 -9.06
N ASP A 114 -3.66 0.29 -9.94
CA ASP A 114 -3.56 0.94 -11.24
C ASP A 114 -4.89 1.65 -11.48
N MET A 115 -4.93 2.94 -11.17
CA MET A 115 -6.16 3.73 -11.12
C MET A 115 -6.01 4.97 -12.00
N THR A 116 -7.05 5.27 -12.77
CA THR A 116 -7.19 6.56 -13.46
C THR A 116 -8.51 7.21 -13.11
N GLY A 117 -8.53 8.54 -13.07
CA GLY A 117 -9.74 9.28 -12.78
C GLY A 117 -9.53 10.78 -12.69
N LYS A 118 -10.56 11.49 -12.25
CA LYS A 118 -10.55 12.97 -12.15
C LYS A 118 -11.09 13.45 -10.82
N ILE A 119 -10.67 14.64 -10.40
CA ILE A 119 -11.31 15.33 -9.29
C ILE A 119 -12.58 16.01 -9.80
N VAL A 120 -13.73 15.60 -9.30
CA VAL A 120 -15.03 16.21 -9.58
C VAL A 120 -15.63 16.68 -8.26
N ALA A 121 -15.88 17.99 -8.14
CA ALA A 121 -16.38 18.61 -6.90
C ALA A 121 -15.54 18.25 -5.65
N GLY A 122 -14.21 18.23 -5.80
CA GLY A 122 -13.28 17.93 -4.71
C GLY A 122 -13.12 16.44 -4.37
N VAL A 123 -13.78 15.54 -5.11
CA VAL A 123 -13.74 14.08 -4.87
C VAL A 123 -13.15 13.38 -6.09
N PHE A 124 -12.24 12.43 -5.86
CA PHE A 124 -11.74 11.56 -6.91
C PHE A 124 -12.85 10.66 -7.46
N ARG A 125 -12.99 10.65 -8.79
CA ARG A 125 -13.90 9.79 -9.53
C ARG A 125 -13.08 8.93 -10.49
N SER A 126 -13.05 7.63 -10.22
CA SER A 126 -12.47 6.61 -11.08
C SER A 126 -13.10 6.63 -12.47
N ASP A 127 -12.28 6.47 -13.52
CA ASP A 127 -12.75 6.25 -14.88
C ASP A 127 -13.39 4.86 -15.04
N GLU A 128 -12.91 3.88 -14.26
CA GLU A 128 -13.49 2.55 -14.21
C GLU A 128 -14.86 2.55 -13.52
N ARG A 129 -15.89 2.10 -14.23
CA ARG A 129 -17.26 1.97 -13.74
C ARG A 129 -17.49 0.55 -13.22
N ARG A 130 -17.23 0.34 -11.94
CA ARG A 130 -17.47 -0.92 -11.21
C ARG A 130 -18.34 -0.67 -9.97
N LYS A 131 -18.99 -1.72 -9.45
CA LYS A 131 -19.80 -1.65 -8.21
C LYS A 131 -18.97 -1.23 -7.00
N ASN A 132 -17.70 -1.63 -6.98
CA ASN A 132 -16.68 -1.21 -6.03
C ASN A 132 -15.62 -0.35 -6.77
N PRO A 133 -15.91 0.93 -7.06
CA PRO A 133 -14.99 1.79 -7.80
C PRO A 133 -13.74 2.13 -6.97
N ASP A 134 -12.65 2.50 -7.63
CA ASP A 134 -11.48 2.98 -6.91
C ASP A 134 -11.73 4.33 -6.26
N THR A 135 -11.19 4.50 -5.06
CA THR A 135 -11.27 5.76 -4.33
C THR A 135 -9.90 6.20 -3.85
N LEU A 136 -9.65 7.50 -3.95
CA LEU A 136 -8.50 8.20 -3.40
C LEU A 136 -9.05 9.36 -2.56
N GLU A 137 -8.90 9.28 -1.25
CA GLU A 137 -9.52 10.21 -0.31
C GLU A 137 -8.50 10.78 0.65
N ARG A 138 -8.49 12.09 0.82
CA ARG A 138 -7.73 12.72 1.90
C ARG A 138 -8.44 12.51 3.23
N ASP A 139 -7.67 12.15 4.24
CA ASP A 139 -8.11 12.09 5.63
C ASP A 139 -7.01 12.72 6.49
N HIS A 140 -7.20 13.98 6.90
CA HIS A 140 -6.14 14.81 7.48
C HIS A 140 -4.88 14.87 6.56
N ALA A 141 -3.70 14.61 7.11
CA ALA A 141 -2.46 14.56 6.34
C ALA A 141 -2.33 13.26 5.51
N MET A 142 -3.24 12.31 5.66
CA MET A 142 -3.14 10.95 5.10
C MET A 142 -3.94 10.80 3.80
N LEU A 143 -3.62 9.74 3.07
CA LEU A 143 -4.39 9.23 1.95
C LEU A 143 -5.04 7.90 2.35
N ILE A 144 -6.34 7.76 2.08
CA ILE A 144 -7.03 6.48 2.12
C ILE A 144 -7.31 6.06 0.68
N VAL A 145 -6.83 4.88 0.34
CA VAL A 145 -7.11 4.20 -0.92
C VAL A 145 -8.23 3.20 -0.67
N ASN A 146 -9.26 3.19 -1.52
CA ASN A 146 -10.32 2.19 -1.55
C ASN A 146 -11.07 1.99 -0.23
N ARG A 147 -11.42 3.07 0.50
CA ARG A 147 -12.01 3.03 1.86
C ARG A 147 -13.11 1.97 2.07
N GLN A 148 -13.96 1.75 1.06
CA GLN A 148 -15.11 0.85 1.17
C GLN A 148 -14.77 -0.63 0.95
N ASP A 149 -13.56 -0.94 0.49
CA ASP A 149 -13.19 -2.29 0.09
C ASP A 149 -13.15 -3.28 1.27
N ASP A 150 -12.94 -2.79 2.50
CA ASP A 150 -13.08 -3.61 3.72
C ASP A 150 -14.49 -4.22 3.86
N VAL A 151 -15.53 -3.47 3.45
CA VAL A 151 -16.92 -3.93 3.52
C VAL A 151 -17.23 -4.92 2.40
N PHE A 152 -16.68 -4.67 1.20
CA PHE A 152 -16.82 -5.57 0.06
C PHE A 152 -16.08 -6.90 0.32
N ALA A 153 -14.82 -6.85 0.75
CA ALA A 153 -14.01 -8.04 1.04
C ALA A 153 -14.69 -8.99 2.05
N LYS A 154 -15.30 -8.44 3.11
CA LYS A 154 -16.06 -9.23 4.10
C LYS A 154 -17.28 -9.97 3.53
N LYS A 155 -17.86 -9.47 2.44
CA LYS A 155 -19.07 -10.03 1.81
C LYS A 155 -18.75 -11.03 0.70
N ARG A 156 -17.56 -10.95 0.09
CA ARG A 156 -17.13 -11.84 -1.00
C ARG A 156 -17.06 -13.32 -0.57
N THR A 157 -16.76 -13.58 0.69
CA THR A 157 -16.88 -14.92 1.29
C THR A 157 -18.30 -15.12 1.82
N GLY A 158 -19.28 -15.28 0.90
CA GLY A 158 -20.66 -15.61 1.26
C GLY A 158 -20.77 -16.97 1.96
N LYS A 159 -21.82 -17.17 2.78
CA LYS A 159 -22.05 -18.38 3.59
C LYS A 159 -22.16 -19.70 2.79
N ASP A 160 -22.36 -19.63 1.48
CA ASP A 160 -22.66 -20.80 0.64
C ASP A 160 -21.70 -20.98 -0.55
N GLY A 161 -20.53 -20.31 -0.54
CA GLY A 161 -19.53 -20.48 -1.61
C GLY A 161 -19.96 -19.97 -2.99
N ALA A 162 -21.10 -19.28 -3.09
CA ALA A 162 -21.53 -18.61 -4.31
C ALA A 162 -20.68 -17.34 -4.53
N GLU A 163 -19.86 -17.36 -5.58
CA GLU A 163 -19.08 -16.21 -6.07
C GLU A 163 -20.02 -15.13 -6.63
N ASP A 164 -20.64 -14.34 -5.75
CA ASP A 164 -21.24 -13.09 -6.16
C ASP A 164 -20.11 -12.09 -6.47
N SER A 165 -19.67 -12.14 -7.73
CA SER A 165 -18.80 -11.19 -8.46
C SER A 165 -17.28 -11.24 -8.19
N ALA A 166 -16.60 -12.05 -8.99
CA ALA A 166 -15.18 -11.86 -9.32
C ALA A 166 -14.88 -10.44 -9.84
N ASP A 167 -15.86 -9.73 -10.39
CA ASP A 167 -15.76 -8.35 -10.91
C ASP A 167 -15.55 -7.26 -9.84
N GLU A 168 -15.72 -7.58 -8.55
CA GLU A 168 -15.58 -6.61 -7.45
C GLU A 168 -14.24 -6.70 -6.71
N ALA A 169 -13.43 -7.73 -6.98
CA ALA A 169 -12.20 -8.01 -6.25
C ALA A 169 -11.02 -7.18 -6.76
N LYS A 170 -10.49 -6.34 -5.88
CA LYS A 170 -9.32 -5.49 -6.17
C LYS A 170 -7.99 -6.20 -5.94
N CYS A 171 -8.00 -7.28 -5.16
CA CYS A 171 -6.83 -8.11 -4.88
C CYS A 171 -6.95 -9.42 -5.66
N ARG A 172 -6.10 -9.62 -6.68
CA ARG A 172 -6.26 -10.72 -7.65
C ARG A 172 -5.96 -12.10 -7.05
N ARG A 173 -5.10 -12.19 -6.04
CA ARG A 173 -4.59 -13.47 -5.50
C ARG A 173 -5.30 -13.95 -4.24
N ARG A 174 -5.94 -13.04 -3.48
CA ARG A 174 -6.66 -13.30 -2.23
C ARG A 174 -7.92 -12.44 -2.19
N LEU A 175 -9.06 -13.05 -2.50
CA LEU A 175 -10.34 -12.34 -2.64
C LEU A 175 -10.90 -11.84 -1.30
N ASP A 176 -10.50 -12.48 -0.20
CA ASP A 176 -10.86 -12.16 1.18
C ASP A 176 -10.07 -10.98 1.76
N ILE A 177 -9.02 -10.54 1.07
CA ILE A 177 -8.19 -9.40 1.49
C ILE A 177 -8.74 -8.11 0.88
N SER A 178 -8.68 -7.06 1.69
CA SER A 178 -9.04 -5.72 1.29
C SER A 178 -7.85 -4.97 0.73
N SER A 179 -8.06 -4.28 -0.39
CA SER A 179 -7.17 -3.30 -0.99
C SER A 179 -7.19 -1.95 -0.25
N THR A 180 -7.98 -1.81 0.82
CA THR A 180 -8.00 -0.57 1.62
C THR A 180 -6.62 -0.33 2.24
N ALA A 181 -6.06 0.84 2.02
CA ALA A 181 -4.81 1.25 2.65
C ALA A 181 -4.92 2.70 3.15
N ARG A 182 -4.28 2.96 4.30
CA ARG A 182 -4.07 4.30 4.83
C ARG A 182 -2.59 4.59 4.75
N LEU A 183 -2.23 5.61 3.97
CA LEU A 183 -0.85 5.94 3.65
C LEU A 183 -0.52 7.37 4.07
N PHE A 184 0.77 7.59 4.32
CA PHE A 184 1.33 8.86 4.77
C PHE A 184 2.10 9.54 3.64
N PRO A 185 2.11 10.87 3.58
CA PRO A 185 2.76 11.60 2.52
C PRO A 185 4.28 11.54 2.72
N ALA A 186 4.99 10.99 1.74
CA ALA A 186 6.45 10.89 1.75
C ALA A 186 7.03 11.78 0.64
N ARG A 187 8.10 12.52 0.94
CA ARG A 187 8.90 13.16 -0.10
C ARG A 187 9.56 12.11 -0.98
N PRO A 188 9.83 12.41 -2.27
CA PRO A 188 10.65 11.55 -3.12
C PRO A 188 11.98 11.24 -2.44
N SER A 189 12.39 9.98 -2.52
CA SER A 189 13.63 9.46 -1.96
C SER A 189 14.07 8.27 -2.80
N PRO A 190 15.37 8.12 -3.12
CA PRO A 190 15.90 6.93 -3.80
C PRO A 190 15.57 5.61 -3.11
N ASP A 191 15.31 5.64 -1.80
CA ASP A 191 14.92 4.47 -1.01
C ASP A 191 13.45 4.08 -1.21
N ILE A 192 12.59 5.02 -1.65
CA ILE A 192 11.16 4.79 -1.92
C ILE A 192 10.89 4.68 -3.43
N ASP A 193 11.56 5.51 -4.23
CA ASP A 193 11.35 5.68 -5.68
C ASP A 193 11.80 4.49 -6.51
N LYS A 194 12.63 3.61 -5.95
CA LYS A 194 12.99 2.35 -6.57
C LYS A 194 11.87 1.34 -6.33
N PHE A 195 10.72 1.58 -6.98
CA PHE A 195 9.57 0.67 -7.16
C PHE A 195 10.00 -0.65 -7.85
N LYS A 196 11.00 -1.34 -7.33
CA LYS A 196 11.16 -2.76 -7.59
C LYS A 196 9.89 -3.35 -7.02
N GLY A 197 9.03 -3.93 -7.85
CA GLY A 197 7.83 -4.67 -7.42
C GLY A 197 8.18 -5.92 -6.62
N ALA A 198 9.17 -5.81 -5.73
CA ALA A 198 9.56 -6.77 -4.75
C ALA A 198 8.46 -6.76 -3.68
N ILE A 199 8.05 -7.97 -3.33
CA ILE A 199 7.22 -8.26 -2.17
C ILE A 199 7.85 -7.55 -0.98
N ARG A 200 7.03 -6.83 -0.21
CA ARG A 200 7.46 -6.15 1.01
C ARG A 200 7.66 -7.13 2.14
#